data_AF-A0A2D0N9X7-F1
#
_entry.id   AF-A0A2D0N9X7-F1
#
_cell.length_a   1.000
_cell.length_b   1.000
_cell.length_c   1.000
_cell.angle_alpha   90.00
_cell.angle_beta   90.00
_cell.angle_gamma   90.00
#
_symmetry.space_group_name_H-M   'P 1'
#
loop_
_entity.id
_entity.type
_entity.pdbx_description
1 polymer ?
#
loop_
_entity_poly.entity_id
_entity_poly.type
_entity_poly.pdbx_seq_one_letter_code
_entity_poly.pdbx_strand_id
1 'polypeptide(L)'
;MWFEQLTGFPESSPEQVRENLEVKDGILRSRVNGKTYRCGNLEIPALAELRAKRERSPEGTSSITLSEVVGNVQELHQLPENAGALFQAASQFNLLEMVSPEVTPERGVGIYEFDRTQGPACAIACGAGTIYRNYFVPLNGRTGQTADNQVDCLEDIGKALGNEEDQLWQMKNGYALPSREGLRAIDEQLAKLTEAEFEELKGKLRIGWQRQTEVTLGPTRQLVSQAYCSALPIGYSQNDDFLWARFARLVLEATYEATLYAGLINRDQTGNERIFLTLVGGGVFRNREEWIHDAILRVIRKFERTGLDIRIVSYGSPDPRVRKLLDRF
;
A
#
# COMPACT_ATOMS: atom_id res chain seq x y z
N MET A 1 -4.13 -6.34 23.73
CA MET A 1 -3.85 -6.64 22.33
C MET A 1 -4.99 -6.12 21.47
N TRP A 2 -4.67 -5.37 20.42
CA TRP A 2 -5.67 -4.69 19.58
C TRP A 2 -6.63 -5.68 18.90
N PHE A 3 -6.10 -6.80 18.39
CA PHE A 3 -6.89 -7.84 17.71
C PHE A 3 -8.01 -8.37 18.62
N GLU A 4 -7.67 -8.72 19.87
CA GLU A 4 -8.62 -9.27 20.84
C GLU A 4 -9.67 -8.23 21.27
N GLN A 5 -9.33 -6.95 21.36
CA GLN A 5 -10.31 -5.89 21.64
C GLN A 5 -11.37 -5.78 20.52
N LEU A 6 -10.93 -5.97 19.27
CA LEU A 6 -11.79 -5.93 18.10
C LEU A 6 -12.66 -7.20 17.99
N THR A 7 -12.04 -8.37 18.11
CA THR A 7 -12.66 -9.67 17.79
C THR A 7 -13.23 -10.40 19.01
N GLY A 8 -12.78 -10.07 20.22
CA GLY A 8 -13.21 -10.72 21.47
C GLY A 8 -12.48 -12.02 21.81
N PHE A 9 -11.41 -12.36 21.10
CA PHE A 9 -10.58 -13.52 21.40
C PHE A 9 -9.11 -13.27 21.01
N PRO A 10 -8.13 -13.92 21.66
CA PRO A 10 -6.72 -13.78 21.30
C PRO A 10 -6.43 -14.50 19.97
N GLU A 11 -5.61 -13.89 19.13
CA GLU A 11 -5.18 -14.49 17.86
C GLU A 11 -4.21 -15.67 18.13
N SER A 12 -4.53 -16.86 17.62
CA SER A 12 -3.67 -18.05 17.81
C SER A 12 -3.28 -18.78 16.54
N SER A 13 -4.19 -18.98 15.58
CA SER A 13 -3.90 -19.58 14.28
C SER A 13 -4.91 -19.14 13.21
N PRO A 14 -4.58 -19.26 11.91
CA PRO A 14 -5.53 -18.98 10.84
C PRO A 14 -6.85 -19.76 10.94
N GLU A 15 -6.80 -21.02 11.35
CA GLU A 15 -7.96 -21.89 11.50
C GLU A 15 -8.89 -21.35 12.60
N GLN A 16 -8.32 -21.04 13.77
CA GLN A 16 -9.04 -20.46 14.90
C GLN A 16 -9.69 -19.12 14.52
N VAL A 17 -8.97 -18.28 13.76
CA VAL A 17 -9.53 -17.01 13.27
C VAL A 17 -10.69 -17.24 12.30
N ARG A 18 -10.58 -18.17 11.35
CA ARG A 18 -11.64 -18.49 10.39
C ARG A 18 -12.84 -19.22 11.00
N GLU A 19 -12.65 -19.95 12.10
CA GLU A 19 -13.76 -20.55 12.85
C GLU A 19 -14.56 -19.49 13.62
N ASN A 20 -13.87 -18.54 14.24
CA ASN A 20 -14.47 -17.52 15.10
C ASN A 20 -14.95 -16.26 14.36
N LEU A 21 -14.45 -16.00 13.15
CA LEU A 21 -14.84 -14.86 12.33
C LEU A 21 -15.54 -15.32 11.05
N GLU A 22 -16.56 -14.59 10.64
CA GLU A 22 -17.30 -14.80 9.42
C GLU A 22 -17.21 -13.55 8.55
N VAL A 23 -16.91 -13.71 7.26
CA VAL A 23 -16.99 -12.62 6.28
C VAL A 23 -18.13 -12.88 5.32
N LYS A 24 -19.06 -11.94 5.24
CA LYS A 24 -20.18 -11.98 4.29
C LYS A 24 -20.50 -10.58 3.81
N ASP A 25 -20.63 -10.41 2.49
CA ASP A 25 -21.03 -9.14 1.85
C ASP A 25 -20.20 -7.91 2.30
N GLY A 26 -18.88 -8.09 2.49
CA GLY A 26 -17.96 -7.04 2.94
C GLY A 26 -18.06 -6.70 4.44
N ILE A 27 -18.75 -7.52 5.22
CA ILE A 27 -18.89 -7.41 6.67
C ILE A 27 -18.15 -8.56 7.34
N LEU A 28 -17.23 -8.21 8.25
CA LEU A 28 -16.59 -9.13 9.19
C LEU A 28 -17.42 -9.18 10.47
N ARG A 29 -17.84 -10.37 10.89
CA ARG A 29 -18.55 -10.62 12.14
C ARG A 29 -17.74 -11.53 13.04
N SER A 30 -17.57 -11.13 14.30
CA SER A 30 -17.09 -12.06 15.32
C SER A 30 -18.24 -12.88 15.91
N ARG A 31 -18.07 -14.20 15.92
CA ARG A 31 -19.00 -15.13 16.59
C ARG A 31 -18.83 -15.11 18.10
N VAL A 32 -17.68 -14.68 18.61
CA VAL A 32 -17.34 -14.69 20.04
C VAL A 32 -17.98 -13.52 20.78
N ASN A 33 -17.83 -12.29 20.26
CA ASN A 33 -18.37 -11.08 20.91
C ASN A 33 -19.58 -10.47 20.18
N GLY A 34 -19.99 -11.04 19.04
CA GLY A 34 -21.13 -10.57 18.25
C GLY A 34 -20.92 -9.27 17.47
N LYS A 35 -19.77 -8.60 17.61
CA LYS A 35 -19.49 -7.33 16.92
C LYS A 35 -19.34 -7.55 15.41
N THR A 36 -19.71 -6.53 14.66
CA THR A 36 -19.64 -6.51 13.19
C THR A 36 -18.95 -5.25 12.72
N TYR A 37 -18.15 -5.38 11.67
CA TYR A 37 -17.36 -4.31 11.09
C TYR A 37 -17.36 -4.44 9.57
N ARG A 38 -17.40 -3.31 8.85
CA ARG A 38 -17.19 -3.36 7.40
C ARG A 38 -15.70 -3.54 7.11
N CYS A 39 -15.31 -4.69 6.59
CA CYS A 39 -13.92 -4.90 6.14
C CYS A 39 -13.65 -4.18 4.81
N GLY A 40 -14.70 -3.78 4.08
CA GLY A 40 -14.58 -3.12 2.79
C GLY A 40 -14.39 -4.10 1.64
N ASN A 41 -14.10 -3.57 0.45
CA ASN A 41 -13.84 -4.37 -0.75
C ASN A 41 -12.39 -4.22 -1.19
N LEU A 42 -11.64 -5.33 -1.20
CA LEU A 42 -10.27 -5.36 -1.69
C LEU A 42 -10.25 -5.59 -3.20
N GLU A 43 -9.62 -4.68 -3.94
CA GLU A 43 -9.13 -4.95 -5.29
C GLU A 43 -7.61 -4.93 -5.29
N ILE A 44 -6.99 -5.63 -6.25
CA ILE A 44 -5.53 -5.63 -6.43
C ILE A 44 -5.21 -5.18 -7.87
N PRO A 45 -5.60 -3.94 -8.25
CA PRO A 45 -5.51 -3.52 -9.62
C PRO A 45 -4.07 -3.24 -10.04
N ALA A 46 -3.76 -3.51 -11.30
CA ALA A 46 -2.57 -2.97 -11.95
C ALA A 46 -2.76 -1.47 -12.22
N LEU A 47 -1.66 -0.71 -12.27
CA LEU A 47 -1.69 0.71 -12.63
C LEU A 47 -2.39 0.95 -13.98
N ALA A 48 -2.16 0.09 -14.97
CA ALA A 48 -2.80 0.18 -16.28
C ALA A 48 -4.34 0.06 -16.19
N GLU A 49 -4.87 -0.76 -15.29
CA GLU A 49 -6.31 -0.90 -15.07
C GLU A 49 -6.90 0.38 -14.44
N LEU A 50 -6.16 1.01 -13.52
CA LEU A 50 -6.55 2.28 -12.93
C LEU A 50 -6.54 3.43 -13.94
N ARG A 51 -5.54 3.46 -14.84
CA ARG A 51 -5.48 4.39 -15.98
C ARG A 51 -6.70 4.21 -16.90
N ALA A 52 -7.02 2.96 -17.27
CA ALA A 52 -8.15 2.64 -18.15
C ALA A 52 -9.51 3.04 -17.54
N LYS A 53 -9.69 2.87 -16.23
CA LYS A 53 -10.89 3.36 -15.50
C LYS A 53 -11.07 4.89 -15.58
N ARG A 54 -10.05 5.63 -16.04
CA ARG A 54 -10.00 7.10 -16.10
C ARG A 54 -9.61 7.63 -17.49
N GLU A 55 -9.97 6.94 -18.57
CA GLU A 55 -9.70 7.38 -19.97
C GLU A 55 -10.16 8.81 -20.33
N ARG A 56 -11.06 9.42 -19.54
CA ARG A 56 -11.29 10.88 -19.60
C ARG A 56 -10.24 11.60 -18.79
N SER A 57 -9.53 12.54 -19.42
CA SER A 57 -8.54 13.42 -18.78
C SER A 57 -8.98 13.82 -17.38
N PRO A 58 -8.06 13.94 -16.41
CA PRO A 58 -8.32 14.55 -15.11
C PRO A 58 -8.60 16.06 -15.26
N GLU A 59 -9.62 16.44 -16.03
CA GLU A 59 -10.03 17.80 -16.31
C GLU A 59 -10.95 18.28 -15.18
N GLY A 60 -10.33 18.67 -14.08
CA GLY A 60 -10.88 19.68 -13.20
C GLY A 60 -10.38 21.07 -13.61
N THR A 61 -11.08 22.10 -13.15
CA THR A 61 -10.60 23.49 -13.23
C THR A 61 -9.74 23.88 -12.04
N SER A 62 -9.70 23.03 -11.00
CA SER A 62 -9.03 23.31 -9.72
C SER A 62 -7.64 22.70 -9.69
N SER A 63 -6.67 23.47 -9.21
CA SER A 63 -5.30 22.99 -8.99
C SER A 63 -5.24 21.99 -7.85
N ILE A 64 -4.34 21.00 -7.96
CA ILE A 64 -3.98 20.10 -6.87
C ILE A 64 -3.30 20.86 -5.74
N THR A 65 -3.53 20.46 -4.49
CA THR A 65 -2.79 20.98 -3.33
C THR A 65 -1.85 19.90 -2.80
N LEU A 66 -0.68 20.34 -2.35
CA LEU A 66 0.29 19.49 -1.66
C LEU A 66 0.69 20.17 -0.35
N SER A 67 0.51 19.46 0.77
CA SER A 67 0.84 19.98 2.09
C SER A 67 1.38 18.88 3.00
N GLU A 68 1.99 19.29 4.12
CA GLU A 68 2.34 18.39 5.20
C GLU A 68 1.24 18.40 6.27
N VAL A 69 0.93 17.24 6.82
CA VAL A 69 0.12 17.10 8.03
C VAL A 69 0.93 16.37 9.09
N VAL A 70 1.10 17.01 10.25
CA VAL A 70 1.78 16.41 11.40
C VAL A 70 0.73 15.79 12.31
N GLY A 71 0.81 14.49 12.54
CA GLY A 71 -0.13 13.81 13.42
C GLY A 71 0.05 12.30 13.46
N ASN A 72 -0.68 11.65 14.36
CA ASN A 72 -0.81 10.21 14.37
C ASN A 72 -1.78 9.78 13.26
N VAL A 73 -1.32 8.95 12.33
CA VAL A 73 -2.17 8.50 11.21
C VAL A 73 -3.44 7.77 11.68
N GLN A 74 -3.40 7.09 12.83
CA GLN A 74 -4.58 6.46 13.43
C GLN A 74 -5.62 7.48 13.90
N GLU A 75 -5.18 8.64 14.38
CA GLU A 75 -6.08 9.74 14.76
C GLU A 75 -6.63 10.40 13.50
N LEU A 76 -5.80 10.60 12.47
CA LEU A 76 -6.25 11.13 11.18
C LEU A 76 -7.35 10.28 10.55
N HIS A 77 -7.29 8.95 10.68
CA HIS A 77 -8.36 8.06 10.22
C HIS A 77 -9.68 8.26 10.97
N GLN A 78 -9.66 8.74 12.21
CA GLN A 78 -10.87 8.91 13.05
C GLN A 78 -11.53 10.28 12.91
N LEU A 79 -10.83 11.25 12.32
CA LEU A 79 -11.32 12.61 12.11
C LEU A 79 -12.54 12.64 11.16
N PRO A 80 -13.71 13.18 11.58
CA PRO A 80 -14.93 13.21 10.75
C PRO A 80 -14.75 13.81 9.36
N GLU A 81 -13.90 14.82 9.23
CA GLU A 81 -13.59 15.49 7.97
C GLU A 81 -12.82 14.60 6.98
N ASN A 82 -12.27 13.46 7.45
CA ASN A 82 -11.58 12.47 6.62
C ASN A 82 -12.49 11.27 6.30
N ALA A 83 -13.77 11.30 6.65
CA ALA A 83 -14.73 10.31 6.19
C ALA A 83 -14.74 10.27 4.65
N GLY A 84 -14.52 9.09 4.08
CA GLY A 84 -14.41 8.87 2.64
C GLY A 84 -13.05 9.20 2.02
N ALA A 85 -12.05 9.65 2.79
CA ALA A 85 -10.71 9.94 2.29
C ALA A 85 -9.94 8.67 1.90
N LEU A 86 -8.87 8.84 1.11
CA LEU A 86 -7.93 7.77 0.77
C LEU A 86 -6.64 7.91 1.58
N PHE A 87 -6.20 6.82 2.20
CA PHE A 87 -4.92 6.75 2.92
C PHE A 87 -3.96 5.79 2.21
N GLN A 88 -2.79 6.28 1.81
CA GLN A 88 -1.70 5.43 1.36
C GLN A 88 -0.99 4.82 2.57
N ALA A 89 -0.85 3.50 2.57
CA ALA A 89 -0.14 2.75 3.58
C ALA A 89 1.10 2.10 2.95
N ALA A 90 2.25 2.30 3.59
CA ALA A 90 3.45 1.54 3.25
C ALA A 90 3.23 0.07 3.64
N SER A 91 3.34 -0.83 2.67
CA SER A 91 3.04 -2.26 2.81
C SER A 91 4.09 -3.09 2.06
N GLN A 92 4.00 -4.40 2.17
CA GLN A 92 4.79 -5.36 1.40
C GLN A 92 4.08 -5.71 0.08
N PHE A 93 4.75 -6.38 -0.86
CA PHE A 93 4.13 -6.79 -2.12
C PHE A 93 2.99 -7.81 -1.95
N ASN A 94 2.87 -8.44 -0.79
CA ASN A 94 1.76 -9.31 -0.41
C ASN A 94 0.62 -8.60 0.36
N LEU A 95 0.67 -7.27 0.42
CA LEU A 95 -0.31 -6.45 1.14
C LEU A 95 -0.36 -6.74 2.64
N LEU A 96 0.76 -7.13 3.24
CA LEU A 96 0.92 -7.28 4.69
C LEU A 96 2.03 -6.34 5.20
N GLU A 97 2.14 -6.25 6.52
CA GLU A 97 3.05 -5.36 7.23
C GLU A 97 3.88 -6.15 8.26
N MET A 98 4.38 -7.32 7.83
CA MET A 98 5.20 -8.20 8.66
C MET A 98 6.56 -7.55 8.97
N VAL A 99 7.09 -7.75 10.17
CA VAL A 99 8.32 -7.05 10.61
C VAL A 99 9.60 -7.51 9.90
N SER A 100 9.59 -8.69 9.28
CA SER A 100 10.75 -9.24 8.57
C SER A 100 10.32 -10.26 7.50
N PRO A 101 11.18 -10.58 6.52
CA PRO A 101 10.91 -11.61 5.52
C PRO A 101 10.82 -13.03 6.11
N GLU A 102 11.14 -13.23 7.39
CA GLU A 102 10.99 -14.54 8.06
C GLU A 102 9.62 -14.73 8.73
N VAL A 103 8.81 -13.67 8.80
CA VAL A 103 7.51 -13.71 9.44
C VAL A 103 6.44 -13.95 8.37
N THR A 104 5.79 -15.12 8.46
CA THR A 104 4.78 -15.57 7.50
C THR A 104 3.37 -15.07 7.88
N PRO A 105 2.40 -15.11 6.95
CA PRO A 105 0.99 -14.76 7.22
C PRO A 105 0.38 -15.45 8.45
N GLU A 106 0.77 -16.69 8.74
CA GLU A 106 0.27 -17.49 9.86
C GLU A 106 0.69 -16.96 11.23
N ARG A 107 1.73 -16.11 11.28
CA ARG A 107 2.14 -15.42 12.51
C ARG A 107 1.13 -14.38 12.98
N GLY A 108 0.17 -14.05 12.12
CA GLY A 108 -0.99 -13.21 12.44
C GLY A 108 -0.73 -11.72 12.34
N VAL A 109 -1.83 -10.96 12.34
CA VAL A 109 -1.81 -9.49 12.19
C VAL A 109 -1.87 -8.77 13.52
N GLY A 110 -2.14 -9.48 14.61
CA GLY A 110 -2.09 -8.94 15.97
C GLY A 110 -0.71 -8.42 16.34
N ILE A 111 0.36 -8.98 15.76
CA ILE A 111 1.74 -8.52 16.00
C ILE A 111 2.00 -7.08 15.53
N TYR A 112 1.14 -6.54 14.66
CA TYR A 112 1.28 -5.17 14.16
C TYR A 112 1.24 -4.13 15.28
N GLU A 113 0.61 -4.43 16.42
CA GLU A 113 0.53 -3.49 17.55
C GLU A 113 1.91 -3.16 18.17
N PHE A 114 2.90 -4.01 17.91
CA PHE A 114 4.27 -3.82 18.38
C PHE A 114 5.16 -3.08 17.38
N ASP A 115 4.71 -2.88 16.15
CA ASP A 115 5.41 -2.11 15.12
C ASP A 115 4.84 -0.69 15.04
N ARG A 116 5.69 0.30 15.32
CA ARG A 116 5.32 1.72 15.37
C ARG A 116 5.51 2.45 14.03
N THR A 117 5.80 1.73 12.96
CA THR A 117 5.87 2.31 11.61
C THR A 117 4.47 2.66 11.08
N GLN A 118 4.42 3.55 10.08
CA GLN A 118 3.13 4.06 9.58
C GLN A 118 2.27 2.97 8.90
N GLY A 119 2.88 1.96 8.28
CA GLY A 119 2.17 0.86 7.62
C GLY A 119 1.23 0.09 8.57
N PRO A 120 1.78 -0.55 9.61
CA PRO A 120 1.02 -1.17 10.71
C PRO A 120 0.01 -0.22 11.34
N ALA A 121 0.37 1.05 11.57
CA ALA A 121 -0.55 2.03 12.13
C ALA A 121 -1.79 2.27 11.25
N CYS A 122 -1.61 2.41 9.93
CA CYS A 122 -2.71 2.46 8.96
C CYS A 122 -3.51 1.16 8.95
N ALA A 123 -2.86 0.01 8.90
CA ALA A 123 -3.52 -1.30 8.92
C ALA A 123 -4.41 -1.48 10.16
N ILE A 124 -3.90 -1.10 11.33
CA ILE A 124 -4.62 -1.18 12.61
C ILE A 124 -5.82 -0.22 12.65
N ALA A 125 -5.73 0.93 12.00
CA ALA A 125 -6.83 1.91 11.95
C ALA A 125 -8.10 1.32 11.33
N CYS A 126 -7.96 0.40 10.38
CA CYS A 126 -9.07 -0.29 9.71
C CYS A 126 -8.98 -1.81 9.90
N GLY A 127 -9.15 -2.26 11.13
CA GLY A 127 -8.79 -3.61 11.54
C GLY A 127 -9.55 -4.73 10.84
N ALA A 128 -10.82 -4.52 10.52
CA ALA A 128 -11.58 -5.52 9.79
C ALA A 128 -11.02 -5.76 8.38
N GLY A 129 -10.57 -4.70 7.69
CA GLY A 129 -9.88 -4.80 6.40
C GLY A 129 -8.54 -5.52 6.52
N THR A 130 -7.78 -5.25 7.57
CA THR A 130 -6.50 -5.93 7.85
C THR A 130 -6.67 -7.42 8.13
N ILE A 131 -7.63 -7.81 8.96
CA ILE A 131 -7.97 -9.23 9.20
C ILE A 131 -8.39 -9.90 7.89
N TYR A 132 -9.22 -9.23 7.08
CA TYR A 132 -9.67 -9.76 5.80
C TYR A 132 -8.49 -10.06 4.86
N ARG A 133 -7.55 -9.11 4.69
CA ARG A 133 -6.37 -9.25 3.81
C ARG A 133 -5.50 -10.47 4.16
N ASN A 134 -5.39 -10.81 5.44
CA ASN A 134 -4.59 -11.97 5.86
C ASN A 134 -5.38 -13.27 5.81
N TYR A 135 -6.61 -13.30 6.34
CA TYR A 135 -7.29 -14.57 6.64
C TYR A 135 -8.39 -14.96 5.66
N PHE A 136 -8.94 -14.01 4.91
CA PHE A 136 -10.17 -14.20 4.12
C PHE A 136 -10.08 -13.79 2.66
N VAL A 137 -9.00 -13.14 2.23
CA VAL A 137 -8.81 -12.81 0.81
C VAL A 137 -8.85 -14.09 -0.04
N PRO A 138 -9.71 -14.17 -1.06
CA PRO A 138 -9.71 -15.31 -1.97
C PRO A 138 -8.49 -15.22 -2.87
N LEU A 139 -7.65 -16.24 -2.86
CA LEU A 139 -6.39 -16.26 -3.59
C LEU A 139 -6.06 -17.67 -4.09
N ASN A 140 -5.91 -17.83 -5.40
CA ASN A 140 -5.56 -19.11 -6.06
C ASN A 140 -6.47 -20.28 -5.62
N GLY A 141 -7.78 -20.03 -5.51
CA GLY A 141 -8.75 -21.04 -5.07
C GLY A 141 -8.72 -21.38 -3.57
N ARG A 142 -7.86 -20.73 -2.78
CA ARG A 142 -7.75 -20.86 -1.33
C ARG A 142 -8.24 -19.58 -0.63
N THR A 143 -8.55 -19.69 0.65
CA THR A 143 -9.01 -18.56 1.49
C THR A 143 -7.88 -18.09 2.41
N GLY A 144 -7.54 -16.81 2.32
CA GLY A 144 -6.47 -16.19 3.08
C GLY A 144 -5.08 -16.45 2.49
N GLN A 145 -4.11 -15.72 3.02
CA GLN A 145 -2.70 -15.84 2.69
C GLN A 145 -2.01 -16.85 3.62
N THR A 146 -1.09 -17.61 3.07
CA THR A 146 -0.22 -18.58 3.77
C THR A 146 1.22 -18.43 3.30
N ALA A 147 2.19 -19.05 3.97
CA ALA A 147 3.59 -19.02 3.57
C ALA A 147 3.81 -19.42 2.10
N ASP A 148 2.98 -20.31 1.55
CA ASP A 148 3.01 -20.85 0.20
C ASP A 148 1.91 -20.32 -0.75
N ASN A 149 1.11 -19.35 -0.30
CA ASN A 149 0.03 -18.75 -1.09
C ASN A 149 -0.18 -17.29 -0.71
N GLN A 150 0.48 -16.38 -1.42
CA GLN A 150 0.45 -14.95 -1.12
C GLN A 150 0.11 -14.13 -2.34
N VAL A 151 -0.47 -12.97 -2.09
CA VAL A 151 -0.55 -11.92 -3.10
C VAL A 151 0.88 -11.56 -3.50
N ASP A 152 1.11 -11.31 -4.77
CA ASP A 152 2.35 -10.72 -5.26
C ASP A 152 2.02 -9.57 -6.21
N CYS A 153 2.13 -8.35 -5.69
CA CYS A 153 1.89 -7.14 -6.46
C CYS A 153 2.97 -6.83 -7.51
N LEU A 154 4.09 -7.56 -7.51
CA LEU A 154 5.20 -7.43 -8.44
C LEU A 154 5.19 -8.52 -9.52
N GLU A 155 4.26 -9.48 -9.44
CA GLU A 155 4.19 -10.67 -10.31
C GLU A 155 4.24 -10.33 -11.81
N ASP A 156 3.41 -9.38 -12.26
CA ASP A 156 3.33 -9.02 -13.68
C ASP A 156 4.57 -8.26 -14.18
N ILE A 157 5.26 -7.54 -13.29
CA ILE A 157 6.58 -6.97 -13.59
C ILE A 157 7.62 -8.09 -13.68
N GLY A 158 7.57 -9.07 -12.78
CA GLY A 158 8.40 -10.27 -12.83
C GLY A 158 8.28 -11.02 -14.15
N LYS A 159 7.05 -11.29 -14.60
CA LYS A 159 6.79 -11.90 -15.90
C LYS A 159 7.38 -11.07 -17.05
N ALA A 160 7.21 -9.75 -17.02
CA ALA A 160 7.69 -8.87 -18.08
C ALA A 160 9.23 -8.74 -18.13
N LEU A 161 9.91 -8.86 -16.99
CA LEU A 161 11.38 -8.82 -16.89
C LEU A 161 12.03 -10.20 -17.07
N GLY A 162 11.23 -11.28 -17.13
CA GLY A 162 11.73 -12.64 -17.20
C GLY A 162 12.30 -13.15 -15.87
N ASN A 163 11.69 -12.82 -14.73
CA ASN A 163 12.01 -13.41 -13.43
C ASN A 163 11.49 -14.85 -13.31
N GLU A 164 11.82 -15.70 -14.28
CA GLU A 164 11.52 -17.13 -14.25
C GLU A 164 12.42 -17.81 -13.23
N GLU A 165 11.86 -18.76 -12.46
CA GLU A 165 12.60 -19.53 -11.43
C GLU A 165 13.39 -18.65 -10.44
N ASP A 166 12.87 -17.45 -10.13
CA ASP A 166 13.48 -16.48 -9.21
C ASP A 166 14.90 -16.01 -9.60
N GLN A 167 15.26 -16.08 -10.89
CA GLN A 167 16.61 -15.75 -11.36
C GLN A 167 17.02 -14.28 -11.14
N LEU A 168 16.06 -13.35 -11.16
CA LEU A 168 16.30 -11.92 -10.91
C LEU A 168 16.11 -11.58 -9.43
N TRP A 169 15.01 -12.06 -8.82
CA TRP A 169 14.76 -11.97 -7.38
C TRP A 169 13.90 -13.10 -6.89
N GLN A 170 14.08 -13.42 -5.60
CA GLN A 170 13.18 -14.29 -4.87
C GLN A 170 12.15 -13.44 -4.12
N MET A 171 10.86 -13.74 -4.27
CA MET A 171 9.83 -13.17 -3.41
C MET A 171 9.74 -13.98 -2.11
N LYS A 172 9.90 -13.33 -0.95
CA LYS A 172 9.80 -13.98 0.36
C LYS A 172 8.94 -13.16 1.31
N ASN A 173 7.75 -13.65 1.64
CA ASN A 173 6.79 -12.97 2.53
C ASN A 173 6.52 -11.50 2.13
N GLY A 174 6.39 -11.24 0.82
CA GLY A 174 6.15 -9.90 0.28
C GLY A 174 7.39 -9.01 0.13
N TYR A 175 8.60 -9.55 0.40
CA TYR A 175 9.87 -8.89 0.12
C TYR A 175 10.49 -9.42 -1.18
N ALA A 176 10.73 -8.52 -2.14
CA ALA A 176 11.51 -8.84 -3.35
C ALA A 176 13.01 -8.78 -3.03
N LEU A 177 13.67 -9.94 -3.01
CA LEU A 177 15.07 -10.10 -2.61
C LEU A 177 15.94 -10.51 -3.82
N PRO A 178 16.53 -9.55 -4.55
CA PRO A 178 17.35 -9.83 -5.71
C PRO A 178 18.79 -10.20 -5.35
N SER A 179 19.40 -11.03 -6.20
CA SER A 179 20.84 -11.20 -6.24
C SER A 179 21.51 -9.97 -6.86
N ARG A 180 22.84 -9.85 -6.71
CA ARG A 180 23.59 -8.76 -7.35
C ARG A 180 23.50 -8.82 -8.88
N GLU A 181 23.59 -10.03 -9.41
CA GLU A 181 23.49 -10.34 -10.84
C GLU A 181 22.08 -10.04 -11.35
N GLY A 182 21.06 -10.41 -10.57
CA GLY A 182 19.66 -10.08 -10.86
C GLY A 182 19.43 -8.57 -10.95
N LEU A 183 19.93 -7.78 -10.00
CA LEU A 183 19.84 -6.32 -10.06
C LEU A 183 20.54 -5.72 -11.29
N ARG A 184 21.73 -6.23 -11.65
CA ARG A 184 22.44 -5.78 -12.85
C ARG A 184 21.64 -6.08 -14.11
N ALA A 185 21.09 -7.29 -14.22
CA ALA A 185 20.26 -7.68 -15.35
C ALA A 185 19.01 -6.79 -15.46
N ILE A 186 18.33 -6.51 -14.33
CA ILE A 186 17.19 -5.58 -14.31
C ILE A 186 17.63 -4.18 -14.76
N ASP A 187 18.71 -3.62 -14.20
CA ASP A 187 19.17 -2.28 -14.56
C ASP A 187 19.52 -2.17 -16.06
N GLU A 188 20.22 -3.17 -16.61
CA GLU A 188 20.57 -3.24 -18.02
C GLU A 188 19.33 -3.34 -18.93
N GLN A 189 18.32 -4.12 -18.53
CA GLN A 189 17.05 -4.19 -19.27
C GLN A 189 16.32 -2.86 -19.23
N LEU A 190 16.15 -2.27 -18.04
CA LEU A 190 15.46 -0.99 -17.86
C LEU A 190 16.18 0.18 -18.57
N ALA A 191 17.51 0.12 -18.68
CA ALA A 191 18.29 1.14 -19.40
C ALA A 191 18.07 1.13 -20.92
N LYS A 192 17.58 0.02 -21.49
CA LYS A 192 17.33 -0.14 -22.93
C LYS A 192 15.90 0.22 -23.34
N LEU A 193 14.98 0.33 -22.39
CA LEU A 193 13.59 0.66 -22.67
C LEU A 193 13.46 2.08 -23.20
N THR A 194 12.60 2.25 -24.19
CA THR A 194 12.04 3.54 -24.57
C THR A 194 11.11 4.06 -23.47
N GLU A 195 10.75 5.35 -23.53
CA GLU A 195 9.81 5.94 -22.58
C GLU A 195 8.44 5.24 -22.60
N ALA A 196 7.96 4.84 -23.79
CA ALA A 196 6.69 4.15 -23.95
C ALA A 196 6.72 2.74 -23.33
N GLU A 197 7.79 1.97 -23.56
CA GLU A 197 7.97 0.65 -22.97
C GLU A 197 8.16 0.73 -21.44
N PHE A 198 8.86 1.75 -20.95
CA PHE A 198 8.97 2.02 -19.52
C PHE A 198 7.60 2.31 -18.90
N GLU A 199 6.79 3.16 -19.54
CA GLU A 199 5.43 3.48 -19.08
C GLU A 199 4.48 2.27 -19.15
N GLU A 200 4.66 1.37 -20.11
CA GLU A 200 3.93 0.09 -20.18
C GLU A 200 4.34 -0.83 -19.02
N LEU A 201 5.64 -1.06 -18.81
CA LEU A 201 6.15 -1.90 -17.72
C LEU A 201 5.71 -1.34 -16.36
N LYS A 202 5.80 -0.03 -16.17
CA LYS A 202 5.31 0.67 -14.99
C LYS A 202 3.81 0.41 -14.76
N GLY A 203 3.03 0.37 -15.84
CA GLY A 203 1.60 0.03 -15.82
C GLY A 203 1.27 -1.36 -15.26
N LYS A 204 2.23 -2.28 -15.20
CA LYS A 204 2.04 -3.64 -14.70
C LYS A 204 2.15 -3.77 -13.18
N LEU A 205 2.67 -2.76 -12.46
CA LEU A 205 2.70 -2.80 -11.00
C LEU A 205 1.28 -2.85 -10.45
N ARG A 206 1.02 -3.75 -9.50
CA ARG A 206 -0.23 -3.78 -8.74
C ARG A 206 -0.11 -3.10 -7.38
N ILE A 207 -1.24 -2.63 -6.85
CA ILE A 207 -1.36 -2.18 -5.46
C ILE A 207 -2.57 -2.84 -4.82
N GLY A 208 -2.62 -2.93 -3.49
CA GLY A 208 -3.84 -3.31 -2.78
C GLY A 208 -4.72 -2.08 -2.59
N TRP A 209 -5.98 -2.12 -3.00
CA TRP A 209 -6.93 -1.03 -2.79
C TRP A 209 -8.14 -1.53 -2.02
N GLN A 210 -8.12 -1.30 -0.70
CA GLN A 210 -9.20 -1.64 0.22
C GLN A 210 -10.19 -0.48 0.30
N ARG A 211 -11.32 -0.59 -0.40
CA ARG A 211 -12.32 0.48 -0.49
C ARG A 211 -13.33 0.40 0.63
N GLN A 212 -13.74 1.57 1.14
CA GLN A 212 -14.87 1.71 2.08
C GLN A 212 -14.75 0.78 3.30
N THR A 213 -13.54 0.65 3.84
CA THR A 213 -13.30 -0.10 5.07
C THR A 213 -13.63 0.78 6.28
N GLU A 214 -14.17 0.16 7.33
CA GLU A 214 -14.53 0.84 8.57
C GLU A 214 -13.29 1.14 9.41
N VAL A 215 -13.25 2.35 9.97
CA VAL A 215 -12.28 2.75 10.99
C VAL A 215 -12.70 2.14 12.32
N THR A 216 -11.82 1.34 12.93
CA THR A 216 -12.17 0.48 14.08
C THR A 216 -11.56 0.92 15.42
N LEU A 217 -10.80 2.02 15.44
CA LEU A 217 -10.11 2.50 16.64
C LEU A 217 -10.92 3.50 17.48
N GLY A 218 -12.08 3.93 17.00
CA GLY A 218 -12.89 4.95 17.66
C GLY A 218 -14.39 4.67 17.59
N PRO A 219 -15.20 5.51 18.23
CA PRO A 219 -16.66 5.41 18.16
C PRO A 219 -17.20 5.83 16.78
N THR A 220 -16.43 6.63 16.04
CA THR A 220 -16.74 7.06 14.67
C THR A 220 -16.52 5.90 13.71
N ARG A 221 -17.60 5.15 13.43
CA ARG A 221 -17.63 4.03 12.47
C ARG A 221 -17.61 4.49 11.01
N GLN A 222 -16.83 5.53 10.72
CA GLN A 222 -16.74 6.11 9.39
C GLN A 222 -15.97 5.18 8.45
N LEU A 223 -16.23 5.36 7.15
CA LEU A 223 -15.57 4.57 6.11
C LEU A 223 -14.48 5.39 5.47
N VAL A 224 -13.36 4.74 5.19
CA VAL A 224 -12.24 5.30 4.42
C VAL A 224 -11.79 4.28 3.39
N SER A 225 -10.90 4.68 2.48
CA SER A 225 -10.22 3.74 1.59
C SER A 225 -8.73 3.71 1.93
N GLN A 226 -8.09 2.57 1.74
CA GLN A 226 -6.65 2.40 1.94
C GLN A 226 -5.99 1.85 0.67
N ALA A 227 -4.91 2.49 0.25
CA ALA A 227 -4.03 2.01 -0.82
C ALA A 227 -2.75 1.45 -0.18
N TYR A 228 -2.60 0.13 -0.20
CA TYR A 228 -1.42 -0.58 0.28
C TYR A 228 -0.42 -0.70 -0.86
N CYS A 229 0.69 0.00 -0.70
CA CYS A 229 1.71 0.10 -1.73
C CYS A 229 3.07 -0.28 -1.17
N SER A 230 3.85 -1.02 -1.97
CA SER A 230 5.20 -1.42 -1.59
C SER A 230 6.26 -0.64 -2.35
N ALA A 231 7.40 -0.49 -1.70
CA ALA A 231 8.65 -0.10 -2.32
C ALA A 231 9.58 -1.32 -2.38
N LEU A 232 10.70 -1.21 -3.08
CA LEU A 232 11.71 -2.27 -3.02
C LEU A 232 12.39 -2.30 -1.65
N PRO A 233 12.65 -3.47 -1.05
CA PRO A 233 13.21 -3.59 0.30
C PRO A 233 14.75 -3.45 0.33
N ILE A 234 15.27 -2.31 -0.13
CA ILE A 234 16.72 -2.05 -0.26
C ILE A 234 17.46 -2.27 1.07
N GLY A 235 16.86 -1.87 2.20
CA GLY A 235 17.42 -2.05 3.53
C GLY A 235 17.62 -3.50 3.99
N TYR A 236 17.10 -4.48 3.24
CA TYR A 236 17.25 -5.92 3.48
C TYR A 236 18.30 -6.56 2.55
N SER A 237 19.07 -5.76 1.83
CA SER A 237 20.10 -6.18 0.89
C SER A 237 21.46 -5.62 1.26
N GLN A 238 22.53 -6.35 0.92
CA GLN A 238 23.92 -5.89 1.01
C GLN A 238 24.45 -5.32 -0.32
N ASN A 239 23.62 -5.35 -1.38
CA ASN A 239 23.96 -4.79 -2.68
C ASN A 239 24.00 -3.26 -2.64
N ASP A 240 24.88 -2.68 -3.45
CA ASP A 240 25.00 -1.23 -3.60
C ASP A 240 23.69 -0.59 -4.11
N ASP A 241 23.24 0.47 -3.43
CA ASP A 241 22.03 1.23 -3.78
C ASP A 241 21.96 1.63 -5.26
N PHE A 242 23.09 1.95 -5.91
CA PHE A 242 23.06 2.45 -7.29
C PHE A 242 22.47 1.41 -8.27
N LEU A 243 22.61 0.12 -7.97
CA LEU A 243 22.04 -0.97 -8.76
C LEU A 243 20.51 -1.03 -8.69
N TRP A 244 19.93 -0.41 -7.66
CA TRP A 244 18.48 -0.37 -7.46
C TRP A 244 17.81 0.78 -8.18
N ALA A 245 18.55 1.82 -8.57
CA ALA A 245 18.00 3.14 -8.85
C ALA A 245 16.88 3.14 -9.89
N ARG A 246 17.06 2.45 -11.04
CA ARG A 246 16.02 2.39 -12.09
C ARG A 246 14.80 1.60 -11.64
N PHE A 247 15.02 0.46 -10.98
CA PHE A 247 13.93 -0.40 -10.54
C PHE A 247 13.12 0.24 -9.42
N ALA A 248 13.80 0.84 -8.43
CA ALA A 248 13.17 1.55 -7.34
C ALA A 248 12.34 2.74 -7.85
N ARG A 249 12.87 3.53 -8.79
CA ARG A 249 12.12 4.63 -9.41
C ARG A 249 10.89 4.15 -10.17
N LEU A 250 11.00 3.05 -10.94
CA LEU A 250 9.84 2.45 -11.63
C LEU A 250 8.74 2.08 -10.63
N VAL A 251 9.09 1.36 -9.56
CA VAL A 251 8.13 0.91 -8.53
C VAL A 251 7.54 2.10 -7.76
N LEU A 252 8.35 3.08 -7.37
CA LEU A 252 7.90 4.27 -6.65
C LEU A 252 6.96 5.12 -7.51
N GLU A 253 7.34 5.41 -8.76
CA GLU A 253 6.47 6.14 -9.68
C GLU A 253 5.13 5.43 -9.88
N ALA A 254 5.15 4.11 -10.10
CA ALA A 254 3.94 3.34 -10.28
C ALA A 254 3.04 3.37 -9.04
N THR A 255 3.63 3.22 -7.86
CA THR A 255 2.94 3.25 -6.57
C THR A 255 2.21 4.57 -6.35
N TYR A 256 2.89 5.70 -6.55
CA TYR A 256 2.28 7.01 -6.37
C TYR A 256 1.23 7.29 -7.46
N GLU A 257 1.51 6.91 -8.71
CA GLU A 257 0.57 7.09 -9.82
C GLU A 257 -0.72 6.28 -9.62
N ALA A 258 -0.60 5.03 -9.20
CA ALA A 258 -1.73 4.16 -8.89
C ALA A 258 -2.55 4.73 -7.73
N THR A 259 -1.88 5.26 -6.71
CA THR A 259 -2.53 5.91 -5.56
C THR A 259 -3.34 7.12 -5.99
N LEU A 260 -2.82 7.99 -6.86
CA LEU A 260 -3.56 9.18 -7.31
C LEU A 260 -4.73 8.84 -8.23
N TYR A 261 -4.59 7.84 -9.12
CA TYR A 261 -5.74 7.35 -9.88
C TYR A 261 -6.82 6.74 -8.98
N ALA A 262 -6.43 5.90 -8.01
CA ALA A 262 -7.33 5.38 -6.99
C ALA A 262 -8.00 6.52 -6.20
N GLY A 263 -7.26 7.58 -5.89
CA GLY A 263 -7.75 8.78 -5.22
C GLY A 263 -8.81 9.53 -6.02
N LEU A 264 -8.61 9.71 -7.33
CA LEU A 264 -9.64 10.26 -8.20
C LEU A 264 -10.90 9.40 -8.17
N ILE A 265 -10.78 8.09 -8.38
CA ILE A 265 -11.93 7.17 -8.39
C ILE A 265 -12.64 7.20 -7.03
N ASN A 266 -11.87 7.21 -5.94
CA ASN A 266 -12.38 7.32 -4.59
C ASN A 266 -13.17 8.62 -4.39
N ARG A 267 -12.62 9.78 -4.78
CA ARG A 267 -13.31 11.06 -4.68
C ARG A 267 -14.65 11.06 -5.41
N ASP A 268 -14.72 10.52 -6.63
CA ASP A 268 -15.98 10.48 -7.36
C ASP A 268 -17.02 9.55 -6.70
N GLN A 269 -16.57 8.57 -5.91
CA GLN A 269 -17.44 7.66 -5.16
C GLN A 269 -17.85 8.21 -3.79
N THR A 270 -16.99 8.98 -3.13
CA THR A 270 -17.18 9.41 -1.73
C THR A 270 -17.44 10.90 -1.56
N GLY A 271 -17.13 11.70 -2.58
CA GLY A 271 -17.10 13.16 -2.51
C GLY A 271 -15.89 13.73 -1.78
N ASN A 272 -14.96 12.92 -1.26
CA ASN A 272 -13.79 13.39 -0.52
C ASN A 272 -12.53 13.40 -1.39
N GLU A 273 -11.96 14.57 -1.58
CA GLU A 273 -10.78 14.83 -2.40
C GLU A 273 -9.44 14.55 -1.71
N ARG A 274 -9.46 14.23 -0.41
CA ARG A 274 -8.24 14.10 0.39
C ARG A 274 -7.54 12.77 0.16
N ILE A 275 -6.24 12.86 -0.07
CA ILE A 275 -5.32 11.74 -0.16
C ILE A 275 -4.19 11.96 0.83
N PHE A 276 -4.07 11.05 1.80
CA PHE A 276 -2.96 11.02 2.72
C PHE A 276 -1.85 10.16 2.13
N LEU A 277 -0.71 10.77 1.81
CA LEU A 277 0.47 10.08 1.31
C LEU A 277 1.49 9.83 2.43
N THR A 278 2.32 8.82 2.20
CA THR A 278 3.52 8.56 3.01
C THR A 278 4.75 8.52 2.10
N LEU A 279 5.93 8.68 2.68
CA LEU A 279 7.19 8.49 1.97
C LEU A 279 7.47 6.97 1.86
N VAL A 280 6.75 6.29 0.96
CA VAL A 280 6.77 4.84 0.76
C VAL A 280 8.22 4.38 0.56
N GLY A 281 8.65 3.44 1.40
CA GLY A 281 10.01 2.90 1.38
C GLY A 281 11.09 3.76 2.06
N GLY A 282 10.79 5.00 2.47
CA GLY A 282 11.74 5.94 3.08
C GLY A 282 12.06 5.67 4.57
N GLY A 283 11.54 4.58 5.12
CA GLY A 283 11.83 4.09 6.48
C GLY A 283 12.73 2.86 6.45
N VAL A 284 12.21 1.73 6.94
CA VAL A 284 12.95 0.46 7.07
C VAL A 284 13.46 -0.08 5.73
N PHE A 285 12.72 0.15 4.63
CA PHE A 285 13.12 -0.29 3.29
C PHE A 285 14.26 0.55 2.69
N ARG A 286 14.63 1.68 3.30
CA ARG A 286 15.79 2.52 2.92
C ARG A 286 15.83 2.95 1.44
N ASN A 287 14.68 3.23 0.84
CA ASN A 287 14.66 3.89 -0.47
C ASN A 287 15.20 5.30 -0.32
N ARG A 288 16.01 5.72 -1.29
CA ARG A 288 16.63 7.05 -1.25
C ARG A 288 15.57 8.14 -1.35
N GLU A 289 15.74 9.17 -0.54
CA GLU A 289 14.82 10.29 -0.45
C GLU A 289 14.61 10.94 -1.82
N GLU A 290 15.69 11.14 -2.59
CA GLU A 290 15.59 11.76 -3.91
C GLU A 290 14.70 10.96 -4.88
N TRP A 291 14.71 9.62 -4.81
CA TRP A 291 13.87 8.79 -5.69
C TRP A 291 12.40 8.90 -5.32
N ILE A 292 12.11 8.95 -4.02
CA ILE A 292 10.75 9.13 -3.52
C ILE A 292 10.21 10.50 -3.91
N HIS A 293 10.98 11.56 -3.67
CA HIS A 293 10.57 12.93 -3.99
C HIS A 293 10.37 13.13 -5.49
N ASP A 294 11.30 12.62 -6.31
CA ASP A 294 11.20 12.74 -7.77
C ASP A 294 9.97 11.98 -8.30
N ALA A 295 9.68 10.79 -7.76
CA ALA A 295 8.48 10.03 -8.11
C ALA A 295 7.19 10.79 -7.77
N ILE A 296 7.08 11.34 -6.55
CA ILE A 296 5.92 12.13 -6.12
C ILE A 296 5.74 13.34 -7.04
N LEU A 297 6.77 14.15 -7.25
CA LEU A 297 6.68 15.37 -8.06
C LEU A 297 6.34 15.07 -9.52
N ARG A 298 6.95 14.02 -10.10
CA ARG A 298 6.67 13.60 -11.48
C ARG A 298 5.22 13.16 -11.64
N VAL A 299 4.72 12.39 -10.68
CA VAL A 299 3.33 11.93 -10.68
C VAL A 299 2.38 13.09 -10.47
N ILE A 300 2.58 13.96 -9.47
CA ILE A 300 1.69 15.10 -9.19
C ILE A 300 1.48 15.99 -10.42
N ARG A 301 2.52 16.22 -11.24
CA ARG A 301 2.40 16.96 -12.50
C ARG A 301 1.39 16.35 -13.48
N LYS A 302 1.18 15.02 -13.47
CA LYS A 302 0.14 14.36 -14.29
C LYS A 302 -1.28 14.64 -13.78
N PHE A 303 -1.43 15.08 -12.54
CA PHE A 303 -2.71 15.29 -11.84
C PHE A 303 -2.92 16.76 -11.44
N GLU A 304 -2.14 17.70 -11.98
CA GLU A 304 -2.10 19.10 -11.54
C GLU A 304 -3.47 19.79 -11.54
N ARG A 305 -4.38 19.40 -12.44
CA ARG A 305 -5.70 20.01 -12.63
C ARG A 305 -6.84 19.17 -12.08
N THR A 306 -6.55 18.32 -11.10
CA THR A 306 -7.55 17.42 -10.54
C THR A 306 -8.33 18.01 -9.39
N GLY A 307 -7.78 18.98 -8.65
CA GLY A 307 -8.34 19.45 -7.38
C GLY A 307 -8.26 18.42 -6.25
N LEU A 308 -7.38 17.43 -6.34
CA LEU A 308 -7.08 16.54 -5.22
C LEU A 308 -6.34 17.32 -4.11
N ASP A 309 -6.64 17.00 -2.85
CA ASP A 309 -5.93 17.53 -1.69
C ASP A 309 -4.94 16.50 -1.15
N ILE A 310 -3.67 16.64 -1.53
CA ILE A 310 -2.61 15.71 -1.11
C ILE A 310 -1.97 16.20 0.20
N ARG A 311 -1.97 15.33 1.20
CA ARG A 311 -1.37 15.58 2.51
C ARG A 311 -0.33 14.52 2.83
N ILE A 312 0.93 14.90 2.97
CA ILE A 312 1.99 13.98 3.37
C ILE A 312 2.02 13.89 4.90
N VAL A 313 1.89 12.68 5.43
CA VAL A 313 1.79 12.43 6.88
C VAL A 313 3.18 12.34 7.52
N SER A 314 3.44 13.26 8.45
CA SER A 314 4.61 13.25 9.34
C SER A 314 4.17 12.94 10.76
N TYR A 315 4.97 12.16 11.50
CA TYR A 315 4.63 11.75 12.86
C TYR A 315 5.35 12.59 13.90
N GLY A 316 4.61 13.17 14.85
CA GLY A 316 5.14 13.88 16.03
C GLY A 316 5.67 15.29 15.77
N SER A 317 6.40 15.51 14.68
CA SER A 317 6.93 16.82 14.27
C SER A 317 6.97 16.95 12.74
N PRO A 318 7.10 18.18 12.21
CA PRO A 318 7.42 18.38 10.80
C PRO A 318 8.66 17.57 10.39
N ASP A 319 8.62 16.97 9.20
CA ASP A 319 9.69 16.18 8.63
C ASP A 319 10.49 17.04 7.63
N PRO A 320 11.80 17.29 7.87
CA PRO A 320 12.64 18.06 6.96
C PRO A 320 12.64 17.53 5.52
N ARG A 321 12.44 16.21 5.34
CA ARG A 321 12.35 15.58 4.02
C ARG A 321 11.09 16.05 3.29
N VAL A 322 9.96 16.07 3.99
CA VAL A 322 8.70 16.57 3.45
C VAL A 322 8.81 18.06 3.15
N ARG A 323 9.44 18.85 4.03
CA ARG A 323 9.67 20.27 3.76
C ARG A 323 10.45 20.51 2.47
N LYS A 324 11.53 19.77 2.27
CA LYS A 324 12.36 19.84 1.05
C LYS A 324 11.58 19.42 -0.21
N LEU A 325 10.65 18.48 -0.10
CA LEU A 325 9.75 18.13 -1.18
C LEU A 325 8.77 19.28 -1.49
N LEU A 326 8.18 19.88 -0.46
CA LEU A 326 7.26 21.02 -0.61
C LEU A 326 7.94 22.25 -1.23
N ASP A 327 9.21 22.52 -0.90
CA ASP A 327 9.96 23.64 -1.50
C ASP A 327 10.25 23.43 -3.00
N ARG A 328 10.03 22.22 -3.55
CA ARG A 328 10.21 21.87 -4.97
C ARG A 328 8.89 21.80 -5.76
N PHE A 329 7.75 21.89 -5.09
CA PHE A 329 6.41 21.85 -5.69
C PHE A 329 5.95 23.27 -6.06
#